data_AF-A0A4Q7DV15-F1
#
_entry.id   AF-A0A4Q7DV15-F1
#
_cell.length_a   1.000
_cell.length_b   1.000
_cell.length_c   1.000
_cell.angle_alpha   90.00
_cell.angle_beta   90.00
_cell.angle_gamma   90.00
#
_symmetry.space_group_name_H-M   'P 1'
#
loop_
_entity.id
_entity.type
_entity.pdbx_description
1 polymer ?
#
loop_
_entity_poly.entity_id
_entity_poly.type
_entity_poly.pdbx_seq_one_letter_code
_entity_poly.pdbx_strand_id
1 'polypeptide(L)'
;MDAKLAAAAVGVNAVGNSGTTNRLLLGILAGSSFASQLIGDASLSKRPMKRGSQPLAKFGAEIALSPAGTLPATVIGQKLHGAEIQLEVASAQVKSAAIFAALEAGSPLTIIEKLPTRNHTEIMLRQFGADITTEADNLTIHVQPGQELLGQEVEVPGDMSSAAFWLTAGRLRKSWPRMS
;
A
#
# COMPACT_ATOMS: atom_id res chain seq x y z
N MET A 1 -10.31 -24.15 4.14
CA MET A 1 -10.22 -22.91 4.92
C MET A 1 -11.29 -22.99 5.99
N ASP A 2 -10.90 -23.09 7.26
CA ASP A 2 -11.86 -23.32 8.35
C ASP A 2 -12.81 -22.12 8.49
N ALA A 3 -14.11 -22.37 8.36
CA ALA A 3 -15.16 -21.38 8.51
C ALA A 3 -15.12 -20.65 9.87
N LYS A 4 -14.41 -21.21 10.86
CA LYS A 4 -14.20 -20.62 12.19
C LYS A 4 -13.25 -19.41 12.18
N LEU A 5 -12.24 -19.36 11.33
CA LEU A 5 -11.28 -18.23 11.27
C LEU A 5 -11.92 -16.97 10.69
N ALA A 6 -12.83 -17.12 9.71
CA ALA A 6 -13.59 -16.00 9.17
C ALA A 6 -14.59 -15.41 10.19
N ALA A 7 -15.09 -16.21 11.13
CA ALA A 7 -16.03 -15.77 12.16
C ALA A 7 -15.37 -15.03 13.34
N ALA A 8 -14.05 -15.20 13.54
CA ALA A 8 -13.27 -14.53 14.58
C ALA A 8 -12.53 -13.28 14.08
N ALA A 9 -12.56 -13.00 12.78
CA ALA A 9 -11.89 -11.84 12.20
C ALA A 9 -12.61 -10.55 12.63
N VAL A 10 -11.85 -9.56 13.08
CA VAL A 10 -12.40 -8.23 13.34
C VAL A 10 -12.83 -7.63 12.00
N GLY A 11 -14.12 -7.35 11.85
CA GLY A 11 -14.67 -6.73 10.65
C GLY A 11 -14.19 -5.28 10.54
N VAL A 12 -13.30 -5.00 9.59
CA VAL A 12 -12.80 -3.66 9.30
C VAL A 12 -13.61 -3.11 8.12
N ASN A 13 -14.72 -2.45 8.42
CA ASN A 13 -15.50 -1.68 7.45
C ASN A 13 -14.91 -0.26 7.27
N ALA A 14 -13.61 -0.16 6.94
CA ALA A 14 -12.87 1.11 7.00
C ALA A 14 -12.46 1.69 5.64
N VAL A 15 -12.65 0.97 4.53
CA VAL A 15 -12.02 1.38 3.24
C VAL A 15 -12.93 2.18 2.31
N GLY A 16 -14.25 2.21 2.51
CA GLY A 16 -15.18 2.98 1.67
C GLY A 16 -14.96 2.70 0.17
N ASN A 17 -14.65 3.75 -0.61
CA ASN A 17 -14.27 3.65 -2.03
C ASN A 17 -12.74 3.76 -2.29
N SER A 18 -11.94 3.77 -1.23
CA SER A 18 -10.49 4.03 -1.32
C SER A 18 -9.71 2.75 -1.63
N GLY A 19 -9.40 2.57 -2.91
CA GLY A 19 -8.50 1.51 -3.36
C GLY A 19 -7.09 1.64 -2.78
N THR A 20 -6.63 2.86 -2.50
CA THR A 20 -5.34 3.11 -1.86
C THR A 20 -5.35 2.56 -0.44
N THR A 21 -6.31 2.98 0.39
CA THR A 21 -6.42 2.54 1.80
C THR A 21 -6.48 1.03 1.89
N ASN A 22 -7.30 0.39 1.04
CA ASN A 22 -7.41 -1.07 1.04
C ASN A 22 -6.08 -1.78 0.76
N ARG A 23 -5.30 -1.32 -0.22
CA ARG A 23 -4.02 -1.96 -0.55
C ARG A 23 -2.97 -1.75 0.52
N LEU A 24 -2.92 -0.56 1.13
CA LEU A 24 -2.01 -0.30 2.24
C LEU A 24 -2.35 -1.16 3.46
N LEU A 25 -3.64 -1.26 3.80
CA LEU A 25 -4.10 -2.10 4.90
C LEU A 25 -3.81 -3.59 4.69
N LEU A 26 -3.86 -4.10 3.45
CA LEU A 26 -3.44 -5.47 3.19
C LEU A 26 -1.99 -5.73 3.63
N GLY A 27 -1.08 -4.78 3.37
CA GLY A 27 0.32 -4.87 3.79
C GLY A 27 0.48 -4.80 5.30
N ILE A 28 -0.15 -3.81 5.93
CA ILE A 28 -0.11 -3.60 7.39
C ILE A 28 -0.68 -4.80 8.14
N LEU A 29 -1.85 -5.30 7.73
CA LEU A 29 -2.55 -6.37 8.43
C LEU A 29 -1.90 -7.74 8.21
N ALA A 30 -1.18 -7.94 7.11
CA ALA A 30 -0.51 -9.21 6.82
C ALA A 30 0.52 -9.59 7.90
N GLY A 31 1.24 -8.60 8.45
CA GLY A 31 2.22 -8.79 9.54
C GLY A 31 1.64 -8.72 10.96
N SER A 32 0.34 -8.43 11.10
CA SER A 32 -0.29 -8.24 12.41
C SER A 32 -0.46 -9.55 13.19
N SER A 33 -0.84 -9.47 14.47
CA SER A 33 -1.08 -10.65 15.32
C SER A 33 -2.53 -11.14 15.33
N PHE A 34 -3.39 -10.65 14.44
CA PHE A 34 -4.83 -10.94 14.45
C PHE A 34 -5.42 -11.11 13.04
N ALA A 35 -6.56 -11.80 12.98
CA ALA A 35 -7.31 -11.94 11.73
C ALA A 35 -8.22 -10.73 11.51
N SER A 36 -8.29 -10.26 10.26
CA SER A 36 -9.07 -9.10 9.84
C SER A 36 -9.85 -9.38 8.58
N GLN A 37 -11.03 -8.78 8.44
CA GLN A 37 -11.78 -8.78 7.19
C GLN A 37 -11.93 -7.36 6.66
N LEU A 38 -11.41 -7.12 5.46
CA LEU A 38 -11.55 -5.86 4.73
C LEU A 38 -12.79 -5.93 3.84
N ILE A 39 -13.70 -4.97 4.03
CA ILE A 39 -14.94 -4.81 3.26
C ILE A 39 -14.97 -3.39 2.69
N GLY A 40 -15.34 -3.27 1.41
CA GLY A 40 -15.49 -1.98 0.74
C GLY A 40 -16.92 -1.74 0.28
N ASP A 41 -17.17 -0.55 -0.25
CA ASP A 41 -18.47 -0.24 -0.85
C ASP A 41 -18.74 -1.08 -2.12
N ALA A 42 -19.93 -0.90 -2.72
CA ALA A 42 -20.33 -1.63 -3.92
C ALA A 42 -19.43 -1.36 -5.14
N SER A 43 -18.74 -0.21 -5.20
CA SER A 43 -17.81 0.13 -6.28
C SER A 43 -16.46 -0.54 -6.07
N LEU A 44 -15.89 -0.41 -4.87
CA LEU A 44 -14.60 -0.96 -4.50
C LEU A 44 -14.62 -2.49 -4.51
N SER A 45 -15.73 -3.11 -4.09
CA SER A 45 -15.89 -4.56 -4.05
C SER A 45 -15.90 -5.24 -5.42
N LYS A 46 -15.99 -4.48 -6.50
CA LYS A 46 -15.84 -4.97 -7.88
C LYS A 46 -14.41 -4.85 -8.41
N ARG A 47 -13.52 -4.15 -7.69
CA ARG A 47 -12.15 -3.90 -8.17
C ARG A 47 -11.26 -5.12 -7.89
N PRO A 48 -10.35 -5.47 -8.83
CA PRO A 48 -9.44 -6.58 -8.63
C PRO A 48 -8.42 -6.28 -7.52
N MET A 49 -8.33 -7.20 -6.55
CA MET A 49 -7.40 -7.11 -5.41
C MET A 49 -6.18 -8.01 -5.54
N LYS A 50 -6.18 -8.96 -6.48
CA LYS A 50 -5.07 -9.91 -6.72
C LYS A 50 -3.70 -9.23 -6.87
N ARG A 51 -3.63 -8.08 -7.56
CA ARG A 51 -2.37 -7.35 -7.76
C ARG A 51 -1.71 -6.89 -6.45
N GLY A 52 -2.51 -6.64 -5.40
CA GLY A 52 -2.00 -6.26 -4.08
C GLY A 52 -1.69 -7.47 -3.20
N SER A 53 -2.51 -8.53 -3.27
CA SER A 53 -2.33 -9.70 -2.41
C SER A 53 -1.24 -10.68 -2.89
N GLN A 54 -1.03 -10.80 -4.20
CA GLN A 54 -0.08 -11.77 -4.78
C GLN A 54 1.38 -11.53 -4.34
N PRO A 55 1.91 -10.29 -4.34
CA PRO A 55 3.26 -10.06 -3.84
C PRO A 55 3.38 -10.36 -2.35
N LEU A 56 2.35 -10.06 -1.56
CA LEU A 56 2.35 -10.32 -0.12
C LEU A 56 2.39 -11.82 0.20
N ALA A 57 1.75 -12.65 -0.62
CA ALA A 57 1.83 -14.10 -0.49
C ALA A 57 3.27 -14.63 -0.64
N LYS A 58 4.14 -13.94 -1.39
CA LYS A 58 5.57 -14.29 -1.51
C LYS A 58 6.34 -14.10 -0.19
N PHE A 59 5.80 -13.30 0.74
CA PHE A 59 6.35 -13.11 2.10
C PHE A 59 5.74 -14.05 3.14
N GLY A 60 4.86 -14.96 2.70
CA GLY A 60 4.08 -15.81 3.58
C GLY A 60 2.81 -15.16 4.10
N ALA A 61 2.31 -14.06 3.52
CA ALA A 61 1.01 -13.51 3.94
C ALA A 61 -0.15 -14.45 3.56
N GLU A 62 -1.06 -14.69 4.49
CA GLU A 62 -2.27 -15.48 4.25
C GLU A 62 -3.46 -14.54 4.00
N ILE A 63 -3.81 -14.37 2.72
CA ILE A 63 -4.87 -13.47 2.28
C ILE A 63 -5.86 -14.23 1.39
N ALA A 64 -7.08 -14.41 1.89
CA ALA A 64 -8.18 -14.99 1.14
C ALA A 64 -9.06 -13.89 0.52
N LEU A 65 -9.19 -13.90 -0.79
CA LEU A 65 -10.09 -13.01 -1.52
C LEU A 65 -11.42 -13.70 -1.82
N SER A 66 -12.40 -12.94 -2.29
CA SER A 66 -13.61 -13.51 -2.90
C SER A 66 -13.25 -14.42 -4.09
N PRO A 67 -14.15 -15.33 -4.52
CA PRO A 67 -13.91 -16.15 -5.72
C PRO A 67 -13.60 -15.34 -6.98
N ALA A 68 -14.12 -14.11 -7.07
CA ALA A 68 -13.84 -13.18 -8.16
C ALA A 68 -12.47 -12.48 -8.06
N GLY A 69 -11.72 -12.69 -6.97
CA GLY A 69 -10.45 -11.99 -6.71
C GLY A 69 -10.61 -10.54 -6.27
N THR A 70 -11.74 -10.23 -5.61
CA THR A 70 -12.12 -8.89 -5.14
C THR A 70 -12.36 -8.91 -3.63
N LEU A 71 -12.88 -7.82 -3.07
CA LEU A 71 -13.38 -7.79 -1.69
C LEU A 71 -14.68 -8.62 -1.55
N PRO A 72 -15.02 -9.12 -0.36
CA PRO A 72 -14.26 -9.01 0.90
C PRO A 72 -12.94 -9.78 0.85
N ALA A 73 -11.94 -9.27 1.57
CA ALA A 73 -10.66 -9.93 1.75
C ALA A 73 -10.46 -10.27 3.23
N THR A 74 -10.20 -11.54 3.52
CA THR A 74 -9.82 -11.99 4.87
C THR A 74 -8.31 -12.10 4.92
N VAL A 75 -7.69 -11.38 5.85
CA VAL A 75 -6.25 -11.39 6.11
C VAL A 75 -6.02 -12.09 7.45
N ILE A 76 -5.22 -13.15 7.46
CA ILE A 76 -4.75 -13.78 8.69
C ILE A 76 -3.37 -13.20 8.97
N GLY A 77 -3.30 -12.32 9.97
CA GLY A 77 -2.04 -11.74 10.40
C GLY A 77 -1.08 -12.82 10.92
N GLN A 78 0.17 -12.78 10.46
CA GLN A 78 1.21 -13.69 10.89
C GLN A 78 2.60 -13.10 10.69
N LYS A 79 3.62 -13.73 11.30
CA LYS A 79 5.00 -13.32 11.12
C LYS A 79 5.43 -13.56 9.67
N LEU A 80 5.78 -12.48 8.98
CA LEU A 80 6.27 -12.55 7.61
C LEU A 80 7.77 -12.84 7.57
N HIS A 81 8.22 -13.40 6.44
CA HIS A 81 9.62 -13.74 6.22
C HIS A 81 10.27 -12.78 5.24
N GLY A 82 11.51 -12.40 5.53
CA GLY A 82 12.32 -11.60 4.62
C GLY A 82 12.64 -12.37 3.35
N ALA A 83 12.48 -11.69 2.23
CA ALA A 83 12.75 -12.21 0.90
C ALA A 83 13.09 -11.04 -0.03
N GLU A 84 13.71 -11.39 -1.16
CA GLU A 84 13.75 -10.53 -2.32
C GLU A 84 12.49 -10.78 -3.17
N ILE A 85 11.80 -9.71 -3.56
CA ILE A 85 10.65 -9.80 -4.46
C ILE A 85 10.79 -8.89 -5.65
N GLN A 86 10.39 -9.41 -6.81
CA GLN A 86 10.18 -8.62 -8.01
C GLN A 86 8.69 -8.32 -8.17
N LEU A 87 8.37 -7.03 -8.25
CA LEU A 87 7.03 -6.55 -8.53
C LEU A 87 6.74 -6.64 -10.03
N GLU A 88 5.81 -7.53 -10.39
CA GLU A 88 5.44 -7.79 -11.79
C GLU A 88 4.72 -6.59 -12.46
N VAL A 89 4.21 -5.67 -11.64
CA VAL A 89 3.44 -4.49 -12.07
C VAL A 89 4.06 -3.24 -11.47
N ALA A 90 4.31 -2.23 -12.30
CA ALA A 90 4.71 -0.90 -11.87
C ALA A 90 3.53 -0.19 -11.19
N SER A 91 3.41 -0.37 -9.87
CA SER A 91 2.32 0.19 -9.08
C SER A 91 2.81 0.60 -7.69
N ALA A 92 2.84 1.91 -7.46
CA ALA A 92 3.21 2.47 -6.17
C ALA A 92 2.37 1.93 -5.01
N GLN A 93 1.08 1.65 -5.22
CA GLN A 93 0.22 1.09 -4.16
C GLN A 93 0.62 -0.34 -3.78
N VAL A 94 1.13 -1.12 -4.75
CA VAL A 94 1.62 -2.48 -4.51
C VAL A 94 2.98 -2.41 -3.81
N LYS A 95 3.86 -1.50 -4.26
CA LYS A 95 5.11 -1.18 -3.56
C LYS A 95 4.85 -0.80 -2.10
N SER A 96 3.96 0.16 -1.85
CA SER A 96 3.67 0.62 -0.49
C SER A 96 3.15 -0.52 0.39
N ALA A 97 2.27 -1.38 -0.13
CA ALA A 97 1.79 -2.55 0.61
C ALA A 97 2.93 -3.51 0.98
N ALA A 98 3.86 -3.76 0.04
CA ALA A 98 5.03 -4.58 0.29
C ALA A 98 5.98 -3.95 1.33
N ILE A 99 6.19 -2.63 1.28
CA ILE A 99 6.99 -1.90 2.28
C ILE A 99 6.37 -2.02 3.68
N PHE A 100 5.05 -1.80 3.82
CA PHE A 100 4.39 -1.95 5.12
C PHE A 100 4.48 -3.37 5.67
N ALA A 101 4.30 -4.37 4.81
CA ALA A 101 4.51 -5.77 5.20
C ALA A 101 5.97 -6.05 5.60
N ALA A 102 6.93 -5.40 4.94
CA ALA A 102 8.35 -5.54 5.23
C ALA A 102 8.74 -4.99 6.61
N LEU A 103 8.13 -3.89 7.06
CA LEU A 103 8.40 -3.31 8.39
C LEU A 103 8.03 -4.26 9.53
N GLU A 104 6.99 -5.08 9.33
CA GLU A 104 6.49 -6.07 10.30
C GLU A 104 7.14 -7.46 10.13
N ALA A 105 8.08 -7.61 9.19
CA ALA A 105 8.71 -8.90 8.91
C ALA A 105 9.75 -9.29 9.97
N GLY A 106 10.03 -10.58 10.08
CA GLY A 106 11.04 -11.09 11.02
C GLY A 106 12.50 -10.87 10.60
N SER A 107 12.75 -10.43 9.36
CA SER A 107 14.08 -10.24 8.79
C SER A 107 14.02 -9.25 7.62
N PRO A 108 15.17 -8.72 7.14
CA PRO A 108 15.20 -7.71 6.08
C PRO A 108 14.57 -8.15 4.76
N LEU A 109 14.03 -7.20 4.01
CA LEU A 109 13.42 -7.41 2.69
C LEU A 109 14.04 -6.53 1.61
N THR A 110 14.05 -7.07 0.38
CA THR A 110 14.38 -6.34 -0.83
C THR A 110 13.19 -6.34 -1.78
N ILE A 111 12.76 -5.16 -2.23
CA ILE A 111 11.66 -4.98 -3.17
C ILE A 111 12.25 -4.40 -4.45
N ILE A 112 12.03 -5.08 -5.58
CA ILE A 112 12.53 -4.68 -6.89
C ILE A 112 11.34 -4.29 -7.76
N GLU A 113 11.25 -3.00 -8.12
CA GLU A 113 10.24 -2.49 -9.02
C GLU A 113 10.56 -2.84 -10.49
N LYS A 114 9.52 -3.09 -11.30
CA LYS A 114 9.67 -3.24 -12.76
C LYS A 114 10.01 -1.93 -13.47
N LEU A 115 9.43 -0.83 -12.99
CA LEU A 115 9.66 0.54 -13.46
C LEU A 115 9.53 1.47 -12.25
N PRO A 116 10.22 2.63 -12.23
CA PRO A 116 10.15 3.55 -11.11
C PRO A 116 8.72 4.05 -10.92
N THR A 117 8.27 4.09 -9.67
CA THR A 117 6.96 4.68 -9.32
C THR A 117 7.11 5.76 -8.25
N ARG A 118 6.06 6.56 -8.01
CA ARG A 118 6.06 7.59 -6.94
C ARG A 118 6.56 6.99 -5.62
N ASN A 119 7.34 7.77 -4.87
CA ASN A 119 8.11 7.30 -3.72
C ASN A 119 7.67 7.93 -2.39
N HIS A 120 6.41 8.38 -2.30
CA HIS A 120 5.89 9.05 -1.11
C HIS A 120 5.93 8.16 0.14
N THR A 121 5.73 6.85 -0.01
CA THR A 121 5.78 5.91 1.12
C THR A 121 7.18 5.84 1.71
N GLU A 122 8.19 5.73 0.86
CA GLU A 122 9.59 5.68 1.23
C GLU A 122 10.05 6.97 1.93
N ILE A 123 9.64 8.13 1.40
CA ILE A 123 9.98 9.44 1.98
C ILE A 123 9.30 9.59 3.35
N MET A 124 7.99 9.34 3.42
CA MET A 124 7.23 9.48 4.66
C MET A 124 7.74 8.52 5.73
N LEU A 125 7.91 7.24 5.43
CA LEU A 125 8.36 6.27 6.43
C LEU A 125 9.77 6.57 6.94
N ARG A 126 10.69 7.02 6.08
CA ARG A 126 12.01 7.51 6.51
C ARG A 126 11.90 8.70 7.47
N GLN A 127 11.02 9.65 7.20
CA GLN A 127 10.78 10.78 8.10
C GLN A 127 10.28 10.29 9.47
N PHE A 128 9.48 9.22 9.51
CA PHE A 128 8.98 8.61 10.74
C PHE A 128 10.01 7.67 11.42
N GLY A 129 11.21 7.52 10.87
CA GLY A 129 12.30 6.72 11.46
C GLY A 129 12.48 5.31 10.89
N ALA A 130 11.77 4.94 9.82
CA ALA A 130 11.99 3.67 9.15
C ALA A 130 13.35 3.64 8.42
N ASP A 131 14.03 2.51 8.48
CA ASP A 131 15.25 2.27 7.71
C ASP A 131 14.90 1.65 6.35
N ILE A 132 14.72 2.55 5.39
CA ILE A 132 14.40 2.24 4.00
C ILE A 132 15.44 2.90 3.12
N THR A 133 16.14 2.12 2.29
CA THR A 133 17.07 2.64 1.29
C THR A 133 16.57 2.33 -0.11
N THR A 134 16.83 3.24 -1.04
CA THR A 134 16.59 3.02 -2.47
C THR A 134 17.94 3.12 -3.18
N GLU A 135 18.26 2.10 -3.96
CA GLU A 135 19.50 2.03 -4.73
C GLU A 135 19.56 3.09 -5.84
N ALA A 136 20.76 3.28 -6.39
CA ALA A 136 20.98 4.25 -7.47
C ALA A 136 20.17 3.96 -8.75
N ASP A 137 19.69 2.72 -8.93
CA ASP A 137 18.81 2.33 -10.04
C ASP A 137 17.37 2.86 -9.90
N ASN A 138 16.99 3.37 -8.73
CA ASN A 138 15.61 3.75 -8.36
C ASN A 138 14.56 2.63 -8.52
N LEU A 139 15.00 1.38 -8.51
CA LEU A 139 14.15 0.20 -8.65
C LEU A 139 14.28 -0.72 -7.44
N THR A 140 15.47 -0.82 -6.86
CA THR A 140 15.76 -1.71 -5.74
C THR A 140 15.62 -0.96 -4.43
N ILE A 141 14.76 -1.47 -3.56
CA ILE A 141 14.41 -0.87 -2.27
C ILE A 141 14.69 -1.88 -1.17
N HIS A 142 15.52 -1.52 -0.20
CA HIS A 142 15.76 -2.33 0.99
C HIS A 142 14.96 -1.78 2.16
N VAL A 143 14.35 -2.69 2.92
CA VAL A 143 13.60 -2.37 4.12
C VAL A 143 14.11 -3.24 5.25
N GLN A 144 14.65 -2.59 6.28
CA GLN A 144 14.96 -3.26 7.55
C GLN A 144 13.69 -3.25 8.41
N PRO A 145 13.33 -4.34 9.10
CA PRO A 145 12.22 -4.37 10.06
C PRO A 145 12.65 -3.97 11.48
N GLY A 146 11.66 -3.76 12.35
CA GLY A 146 11.88 -3.65 13.80
C GLY A 146 12.21 -2.25 14.32
N GLN A 147 12.12 -1.22 13.48
CA GLN A 147 12.25 0.18 13.89
C GLN A 147 10.95 0.65 14.53
N GLU A 148 11.09 1.42 15.61
CA GLU A 148 9.97 2.17 16.15
C GLU A 148 9.70 3.40 15.29
N LEU A 149 8.48 3.50 14.75
CA LEU A 149 8.05 4.69 14.02
C LEU A 149 7.61 5.76 15.01
N LEU A 150 8.23 6.94 14.93
CA LEU A 150 7.97 8.07 15.80
C LEU A 150 7.03 9.06 15.12
N GLY A 151 6.11 9.63 15.89
CA GLY A 151 5.21 10.68 15.39
C GLY A 151 5.99 11.90 14.91
N GLN A 152 5.58 12.46 13.78
CA GLN A 152 6.21 13.61 13.13
C GLN A 152 5.16 14.68 12.84
N GLU A 153 5.59 15.94 12.85
CA GLU A 153 4.83 17.02 12.22
C GLU A 153 5.09 16.97 10.71
N VAL A 154 4.01 16.90 9.93
CA VAL A 154 4.10 16.77 8.47
C VAL A 154 3.25 17.84 7.81
N GLU A 155 3.89 18.73 7.07
CA GLU A 155 3.21 19.62 6.15
C GLU A 155 2.90 18.86 4.84
N VAL A 156 1.62 18.63 4.57
CA VAL A 156 1.19 17.94 3.35
C VAL A 156 1.13 18.95 2.20
N PRO A 157 1.97 18.80 1.15
CA PRO A 157 1.98 19.75 0.03
C PRO A 157 0.67 19.66 -0.77
N GLY A 158 0.38 20.74 -1.50
CA GLY A 158 -0.77 20.77 -2.41
C GLY A 158 -0.75 19.63 -3.44
N ASP A 159 -1.93 19.09 -3.76
CA ASP A 159 -2.06 18.00 -4.73
C ASP A 159 -1.92 18.51 -6.17
N MET A 160 -0.81 18.14 -6.81
CA MET A 160 -0.54 18.43 -8.22
C MET A 160 -1.62 17.90 -9.16
N SER A 161 -2.28 16.79 -8.83
CA SER A 161 -3.36 16.21 -9.65
C SER A 161 -4.56 17.16 -9.69
N SER A 162 -4.92 17.72 -8.55
CA SER A 162 -5.97 18.73 -8.43
C SER A 162 -5.57 20.07 -9.08
N ALA A 163 -4.31 20.47 -8.93
CA ALA A 163 -3.78 21.69 -9.56
C ALA A 163 -3.78 21.60 -11.10
N ALA A 164 -3.54 20.41 -11.67
CA ALA A 164 -3.49 20.19 -13.12
C ALA A 164 -4.77 20.61 -13.85
N PHE A 165 -5.94 20.46 -13.22
CA PHE A 165 -7.22 20.93 -13.80
C PHE A 165 -7.22 22.45 -14.00
N TRP A 166 -6.74 23.20 -13.02
CA TRP A 166 -6.66 24.66 -13.08
C TRP A 166 -5.59 25.14 -14.06
N LEU A 167 -4.43 24.50 -14.07
CA LEU A 167 -3.36 24.79 -15.03
C LEU A 167 -3.84 24.58 -16.48
N THR A 168 -4.56 23.49 -16.72
CA THR A 168 -5.12 23.17 -18.04
C THR A 168 -6.20 24.18 -18.43
N ALA A 169 -7.12 24.52 -17.51
CA ALA A 169 -8.16 25.52 -17.74
C ALA A 169 -7.58 26.91 -18.07
N GLY A 170 -6.56 27.34 -17.33
CA GLY A 170 -5.85 28.60 -17.56
C GLY A 170 -5.15 28.62 -18.92
N ARG A 171 -4.58 27.49 -19.35
CA ARG A 171 -3.91 27.37 -20.65
C ARG A 171 -4.88 27.39 -21.84
N LEU A 172 -6.09 26.86 -21.69
CA LEU A 172 -7.09 26.75 -22.75
C LEU A 172 -7.96 28.01 -22.89
N ARG A 173 -8.13 28.82 -21.84
CA ARG A 173 -8.86 30.10 -21.93
C ARG A 173 -7.99 31.19 -22.56
N LYS A 174 -8.49 31.83 -23.62
CA LYS A 174 -7.84 32.97 -24.29
C LYS A 174 -7.79 34.26 -23.46
N SER A 175 -8.57 34.37 -22.39
CA SER A 175 -8.73 35.59 -21.58
C SER A 175 -8.89 35.28 -20.08
N TRP A 176 -7.89 34.63 -19.47
CA TRP A 176 -7.82 34.60 -18.01
C TRP A 176 -7.47 36.00 -17.49
N PRO A 177 -8.20 36.57 -16.51
CA PRO A 177 -7.81 37.83 -15.90
C PRO A 177 -6.43 37.64 -15.30
N ARG A 178 -5.44 38.44 -15.73
CA ARG A 178 -4.14 38.46 -15.06
C ARG A 178 -4.42 38.80 -13.59
N MET A 179 -4.07 37.91 -12.68
CA MET A 179 -4.09 38.23 -11.26
C MET A 179 -3.08 39.36 -11.08
N SER A 180 -3.59 40.56 -10.81
CA SER A 180 -2.84 41.73 -10.39
C SER A 180 -2.38 41.58 -8.95
#